data_AF-A0A7Y6Z0J2-F1
#
_entry.id   AF-A0A7Y6Z0J2-F1
#
_cell.length_a   1.000
_cell.length_b   1.000
_cell.length_c   1.000
_cell.angle_alpha   90.00
_cell.angle_beta   90.00
_cell.angle_gamma   90.00
#
_symmetry.space_group_name_H-M   'P 1'
#
loop_
_entity.id
_entity.type
_entity.pdbx_description
1 polymer ?
#
loop_
_entity_poly.entity_id
_entity_poly.type
_entity_poly.pdbx_seq_one_letter_code
_entity_poly.pdbx_strand_id
1 'polypeptide(L)'
;MSHQSDLIATDIEAYLAQHENKELLRFLTCGSVDDGKSTLIGRLLHDSKMIYEDQLAAIQNDSKKVGTTGDEIDLALLVDGLQAEREQGITIDVAYRYFSTAKRKFIIADTPGHEQYTRNMATGASTCDLAIILIDARHGVQVQTKRHSFIVSLLGIKHVIVAVNKMDLVDFSQERFEQIKADYLDFTKNLRLPDVEFVPMSALKGDNVVSLSEKSPWYQGEPLMSLLESVEIANDHNFDELRFPVQYVNRPHLDFRGYCGTLTAGTVKPGDAVTVLPSGKSSKVKSIVTFEGDLDEAFPPMSVTLTLEDEIDVSRGDILVHSDKVPDVTTRFDAMLVWMAEAELVPGRTYDIKLATQTVAGGISHIRHRIDVNTLEQSETSGLGLNEIARCEISVERAIIADDYRAHRGTGSFIVVDRLSNATVAAGMIVNDGEQALLDDIKDISAEPLVSRADKERRYGQRAAIVAISGGTEEARDTLLYSAEKRLFDAGRAVAVLSERNLPVALQGSIAETAQLLADNGLVVLIDGVAEAAGALSVDLNGQSGDLRINGAVQNPTEQVKALLALLKAHALA
;
A
#
# COMPACT_ATOMS: atom_id res chain seq x y z
N MET A 1 -26.00 -40.53 -3.40
CA MET A 1 -26.26 -41.23 -2.12
C MET A 1 -24.96 -41.88 -1.66
N SER A 2 -24.70 -41.87 -0.34
CA SER A 2 -23.65 -42.55 0.44
C SER A 2 -22.18 -42.09 0.39
N HIS A 3 -21.89 -40.94 1.02
CA HIS A 3 -20.63 -40.80 1.81
C HIS A 3 -20.84 -40.03 3.12
N GLN A 4 -22.09 -39.88 3.58
CA GLN A 4 -22.44 -38.94 4.66
C GLN A 4 -22.86 -39.63 5.97
N SER A 5 -22.72 -40.95 6.13
CA SER A 5 -23.44 -41.69 7.17
C SER A 5 -22.62 -42.26 8.32
N ASP A 6 -21.32 -42.49 8.19
CA ASP A 6 -20.68 -43.42 9.14
C ASP A 6 -20.21 -42.72 10.43
N LEU A 7 -19.73 -41.47 10.34
CA LEU A 7 -19.33 -40.66 11.51
C LEU A 7 -20.52 -40.09 12.29
N ILE A 8 -21.59 -39.67 11.60
CA ILE A 8 -22.82 -39.17 12.25
C ILE A 8 -23.47 -40.28 13.10
N ALA A 9 -23.36 -41.54 12.67
CA ALA A 9 -23.94 -42.67 13.36
C ALA A 9 -23.11 -43.18 14.55
N THR A 10 -21.81 -42.86 14.63
CA THR A 10 -20.90 -43.44 15.62
C THR A 10 -20.34 -42.44 16.62
N ASP A 11 -20.12 -41.17 16.24
CA ASP A 11 -19.58 -40.15 17.14
C ASP A 11 -19.95 -38.72 16.68
N ILE A 12 -21.10 -38.24 17.18
CA ILE A 12 -21.62 -36.91 16.87
C ILE A 12 -20.74 -35.80 17.45
N GLU A 13 -20.08 -36.04 18.59
CA GLU A 13 -19.19 -35.04 19.21
C GLU A 13 -17.91 -34.86 18.39
N ALA A 14 -17.29 -35.96 17.94
CA ALA A 14 -16.16 -35.90 17.02
C ALA A 14 -16.54 -35.27 15.67
N TYR A 15 -17.73 -35.56 15.15
CA TYR A 15 -18.25 -34.93 13.94
C TYR A 15 -18.46 -33.41 14.11
N LEU A 16 -19.05 -32.98 15.23
CA LEU A 16 -19.23 -31.56 15.56
C LEU A 16 -17.89 -30.85 15.74
N ALA A 17 -16.94 -31.45 16.47
CA ALA A 17 -15.60 -30.91 16.66
C ALA A 17 -14.81 -30.81 15.34
N GLN A 18 -14.97 -31.78 14.43
CA GLN A 18 -14.38 -31.74 13.10
C GLN A 18 -15.03 -30.66 12.22
N HIS A 19 -16.32 -30.39 12.39
CA HIS A 19 -17.03 -29.32 11.69
C HIS A 19 -16.71 -27.92 12.24
N GLU A 20 -16.48 -27.81 13.54
CA GLU A 20 -16.11 -26.58 14.23
C GLU A 20 -14.71 -26.13 13.82
N ASN A 21 -13.75 -27.07 13.79
CA ASN A 21 -12.32 -26.80 13.52
C ASN A 21 -11.89 -26.91 12.04
N LYS A 22 -12.83 -26.81 11.08
CA LYS A 22 -12.44 -26.77 9.66
C LYS A 22 -11.60 -25.52 9.37
N GLU A 23 -10.43 -25.74 8.76
CA GLU A 23 -9.58 -24.66 8.27
C GLU A 23 -10.34 -23.79 7.25
N LEU A 24 -10.02 -22.50 7.23
CA LEU A 24 -10.66 -21.49 6.41
C LEU A 24 -9.69 -21.02 5.33
N LEU A 25 -10.05 -21.21 4.06
CA LEU A 25 -9.30 -20.65 2.93
C LEU A 25 -10.02 -19.41 2.40
N ARG A 26 -9.30 -18.29 2.29
CA ARG A 26 -9.76 -17.11 1.55
C ARG A 26 -9.10 -17.08 0.18
N PHE A 27 -9.89 -17.03 -0.88
CA PHE A 27 -9.34 -16.88 -2.22
C PHE A 27 -10.11 -15.87 -3.05
N LEU A 28 -9.42 -15.27 -4.02
CA LEU A 28 -10.05 -14.42 -5.03
C LEU A 28 -10.01 -15.07 -6.41
N THR A 29 -10.97 -14.69 -7.25
CA THR A 29 -10.96 -15.04 -8.68
C THR A 29 -10.63 -13.83 -9.52
N CYS A 30 -9.62 -13.94 -10.38
CA CYS A 30 -9.20 -12.90 -11.30
C CYS A 30 -9.26 -13.43 -12.74
N GLY A 31 -9.35 -12.52 -13.71
CA GLY A 31 -9.52 -12.87 -15.11
C GLY A 31 -10.26 -11.77 -15.85
N SER A 32 -10.26 -11.84 -17.16
CA SER A 32 -11.01 -10.95 -18.04
C SER A 32 -12.52 -11.05 -17.80
N VAL A 33 -13.27 -10.09 -18.35
CA VAL A 33 -14.75 -10.06 -18.29
C VAL A 33 -15.30 -11.37 -18.85
N ASP A 34 -14.74 -11.85 -19.96
CA ASP A 34 -15.22 -13.04 -20.65
C ASP A 34 -14.56 -14.35 -20.20
N ASP A 35 -13.61 -14.34 -19.26
CA ASP A 35 -12.90 -15.57 -18.85
C ASP A 35 -13.77 -16.54 -18.03
N GLY A 36 -15.00 -16.15 -17.68
CA GLY A 36 -15.98 -17.01 -17.01
C GLY A 36 -15.84 -17.07 -15.49
N LYS A 37 -15.42 -15.97 -14.84
CA LYS A 37 -15.27 -15.86 -13.38
C LYS A 37 -16.58 -16.16 -12.64
N SER A 38 -17.64 -15.42 -12.95
CA SER A 38 -18.96 -15.59 -12.32
C SER A 38 -19.54 -16.98 -12.60
N THR A 39 -19.31 -17.53 -13.80
CA THR A 39 -19.69 -18.91 -14.14
C THR A 39 -18.97 -19.94 -13.27
N LEU A 40 -17.66 -19.78 -13.04
CA LEU A 40 -16.91 -20.66 -12.16
C LEU A 40 -17.42 -20.58 -10.71
N ILE A 41 -17.62 -19.37 -10.19
CA ILE A 41 -18.15 -19.16 -8.84
C ILE A 41 -19.53 -19.82 -8.71
N GLY A 42 -20.43 -19.55 -9.66
CA GLY A 42 -21.76 -20.15 -9.69
C GLY A 42 -21.71 -21.68 -9.75
N ARG A 43 -20.76 -22.25 -10.51
CA ARG A 43 -20.54 -23.71 -10.58
C ARG A 43 -20.05 -24.27 -9.23
N LEU A 44 -19.08 -23.64 -8.57
CA LEU A 44 -18.61 -24.07 -7.25
C LEU A 44 -19.73 -24.01 -6.20
N LEU A 45 -20.58 -22.98 -6.23
CA LEU A 45 -21.73 -22.86 -5.34
C LEU A 45 -22.82 -23.90 -5.61
N HIS A 46 -23.09 -24.19 -6.89
CA HIS A 46 -24.03 -25.22 -7.31
C HIS A 46 -23.55 -26.62 -6.88
N ASP A 47 -22.30 -26.97 -7.20
CA ASP A 47 -21.79 -28.32 -6.97
C ASP A 47 -21.47 -28.58 -5.48
N SER A 48 -21.22 -27.53 -4.68
CA SER A 48 -21.10 -27.62 -3.22
C SER A 48 -22.45 -27.79 -2.49
N LYS A 49 -23.57 -27.85 -3.23
CA LYS A 49 -24.94 -28.10 -2.72
C LYS A 49 -25.42 -27.07 -1.69
N MET A 50 -24.90 -25.84 -1.74
CA MET A 50 -25.32 -24.75 -0.86
C MET A 50 -26.51 -23.95 -1.41
N ILE A 51 -26.93 -24.20 -2.65
CA ILE A 51 -28.10 -23.55 -3.26
C ILE A 51 -29.32 -24.46 -3.06
N TYR A 52 -30.30 -23.99 -2.30
CA TYR A 52 -31.59 -24.66 -2.14
C TYR A 52 -32.28 -24.79 -3.53
N GLU A 53 -32.92 -25.94 -3.80
CA GLU A 53 -33.56 -26.24 -5.09
C GLU A 53 -34.51 -25.12 -5.58
N ASP A 54 -35.16 -24.42 -4.65
CA ASP A 54 -36.07 -23.31 -4.91
C ASP A 54 -35.37 -22.09 -5.55
N GLN A 55 -34.12 -21.80 -5.17
CA GLN A 55 -33.34 -20.71 -5.78
C GLN A 55 -32.89 -21.07 -7.19
N LEU A 56 -32.52 -22.34 -7.43
CA LEU A 56 -32.18 -22.84 -8.77
C LEU A 56 -33.37 -22.75 -9.73
N ALA A 57 -34.58 -23.04 -9.26
CA ALA A 57 -35.80 -22.91 -10.04
C ALA A 57 -36.11 -21.44 -10.43
N ALA A 58 -35.84 -20.49 -9.53
CA ALA A 58 -35.96 -19.06 -9.84
C ALA A 58 -34.96 -18.63 -10.93
N ILE A 59 -33.70 -19.09 -10.83
CA ILE A 59 -32.64 -18.78 -11.81
C ILE A 59 -32.90 -19.43 -13.16
N GLN A 60 -33.46 -20.65 -13.21
CA GLN A 60 -33.89 -21.26 -14.47
C GLN A 60 -34.94 -20.41 -15.21
N ASN A 61 -35.85 -19.79 -14.46
CA ASN A 61 -36.85 -18.89 -15.04
C ASN A 61 -36.25 -17.56 -15.50
N ASP A 62 -35.26 -17.04 -14.78
CA ASP A 62 -34.59 -15.78 -15.13
C ASP A 62 -33.57 -15.95 -16.26
N SER A 63 -32.88 -17.11 -16.33
CA SER A 63 -32.00 -17.49 -17.45
C SER A 63 -32.75 -17.50 -18.78
N LYS A 64 -34.00 -17.99 -18.79
CA LYS A 64 -34.87 -17.98 -19.98
C LYS A 64 -35.33 -16.58 -20.41
N LYS A 65 -35.28 -15.60 -19.51
CA LYS A 65 -35.75 -14.22 -19.77
C LYS A 65 -34.61 -13.28 -20.14
N VAL A 66 -33.45 -13.43 -19.49
CA VAL A 66 -32.34 -12.45 -19.50
C VAL A 66 -30.96 -13.11 -19.64
N GLY A 67 -30.88 -14.44 -19.72
CA GLY A 67 -29.62 -15.18 -19.73
C GLY A 67 -28.80 -15.01 -21.02
N THR A 68 -27.47 -15.11 -20.87
CA THR A 68 -26.50 -15.01 -21.97
C THR A 68 -26.14 -16.36 -22.58
N THR A 69 -26.52 -17.46 -21.93
CA THR A 69 -26.14 -18.84 -22.24
C THR A 69 -27.23 -19.65 -22.97
N GLY A 70 -28.28 -19.00 -23.46
CA GLY A 70 -29.34 -19.65 -24.25
C GLY A 70 -30.28 -20.52 -23.40
N ASP A 71 -30.48 -21.79 -23.79
CA ASP A 71 -31.37 -22.73 -23.09
C ASP A 71 -30.72 -23.40 -21.85
N GLU A 72 -29.40 -23.21 -21.65
CA GLU A 72 -28.70 -23.69 -20.46
C GLU A 72 -28.88 -22.73 -19.27
N ILE A 73 -28.68 -23.23 -18.04
CA ILE A 73 -28.84 -22.43 -16.82
C ILE A 73 -27.67 -21.45 -16.72
N ASP A 74 -27.95 -20.15 -16.66
CA ASP A 74 -26.94 -19.11 -16.50
C ASP A 74 -26.55 -18.97 -15.03
N LEU A 75 -25.54 -19.73 -14.62
CA LEU A 75 -25.05 -19.74 -13.23
C LEU A 75 -24.39 -18.41 -12.81
N ALA A 76 -24.08 -17.50 -13.74
CA ALA A 76 -23.55 -16.17 -13.39
C ALA A 76 -24.59 -15.32 -12.63
N LEU A 77 -25.89 -15.53 -12.90
CA LEU A 77 -27.00 -14.83 -12.24
C LEU A 77 -27.09 -15.08 -10.72
N LEU A 78 -26.40 -16.09 -10.20
CA LEU A 78 -26.26 -16.34 -8.75
C LEU A 78 -25.34 -15.33 -8.06
N VAL A 79 -24.39 -14.78 -8.81
CA VAL A 79 -23.26 -14.04 -8.28
C VAL A 79 -23.47 -12.53 -8.40
N ASP A 80 -24.13 -12.08 -9.48
CA ASP A 80 -24.35 -10.67 -9.77
C ASP A 80 -25.43 -10.06 -8.85
N GLY A 81 -24.98 -9.24 -7.90
CA GLY A 81 -25.79 -8.73 -6.78
C GLY A 81 -26.48 -7.40 -7.09
N LEU A 82 -25.87 -6.54 -7.91
CA LEU A 82 -26.40 -5.22 -8.26
C LEU A 82 -27.16 -5.25 -9.58
N GLN A 83 -28.23 -4.44 -9.68
CA GLN A 83 -28.98 -4.30 -10.93
C GLN A 83 -28.10 -3.76 -12.08
N ALA A 84 -27.18 -2.84 -11.77
CA ALA A 84 -26.21 -2.32 -12.73
C ALA A 84 -25.19 -3.38 -13.20
N GLU A 85 -24.78 -4.31 -12.33
CA GLU A 85 -23.92 -5.45 -12.71
C GLU A 85 -24.65 -6.36 -13.71
N ARG A 86 -25.93 -6.66 -13.43
CA ARG A 86 -26.78 -7.50 -14.30
C ARG A 86 -27.07 -6.89 -15.66
N GLU A 87 -27.26 -5.57 -15.73
CA GLU A 87 -27.51 -4.86 -16.98
C GLU A 87 -26.25 -4.78 -17.87
N GLN A 88 -25.06 -4.82 -17.27
CA GLN A 88 -23.78 -4.69 -17.97
C GLN A 88 -23.00 -6.00 -18.11
N GLY A 89 -23.36 -7.06 -17.37
CA GLY A 89 -22.67 -8.35 -17.36
C GLY A 89 -21.25 -8.28 -16.77
N ILE A 90 -21.00 -7.35 -15.83
CA ILE A 90 -19.69 -7.15 -15.19
C ILE A 90 -19.83 -7.04 -13.66
N THR A 91 -18.85 -7.54 -12.90
CA THR A 91 -18.71 -7.30 -11.45
C THR A 91 -18.17 -5.89 -11.21
N ILE A 92 -18.78 -5.11 -10.31
CA ILE A 92 -18.43 -3.69 -10.05
C ILE A 92 -17.77 -3.52 -8.67
N ASP A 93 -18.27 -4.19 -7.64
CA ASP A 93 -17.72 -4.11 -6.27
C ASP A 93 -17.25 -5.49 -5.78
N VAL A 94 -16.45 -5.54 -4.71
CA VAL A 94 -16.00 -6.81 -4.15
C VAL A 94 -17.16 -7.50 -3.43
N ALA A 95 -17.60 -8.65 -3.95
CA ALA A 95 -18.61 -9.47 -3.30
C ALA A 95 -17.97 -10.66 -2.59
N TYR A 96 -18.31 -10.87 -1.31
CA TYR A 96 -17.86 -12.04 -0.56
C TYR A 96 -18.91 -13.14 -0.58
N ARG A 97 -18.51 -14.34 -0.98
CA ARG A 97 -19.35 -15.55 -0.97
C ARG A 97 -18.75 -16.61 -0.06
N TYR A 98 -19.61 -17.43 0.53
CA TYR A 98 -19.23 -18.43 1.52
C TYR A 98 -19.73 -19.80 1.09
N PHE A 99 -18.85 -20.79 1.13
CA PHE A 99 -19.24 -22.18 0.98
C PHE A 99 -18.33 -23.08 1.82
N SER A 100 -18.70 -24.33 1.97
CA SER A 100 -17.88 -25.30 2.69
C SER A 100 -18.00 -26.68 2.05
N THR A 101 -16.93 -27.46 2.15
CA THR A 101 -16.94 -28.88 1.80
C THR A 101 -16.91 -29.73 3.07
N ALA A 102 -16.80 -31.04 2.91
CA ALA A 102 -16.56 -31.93 4.04
C ALA A 102 -15.23 -31.60 4.75
N LYS A 103 -14.23 -31.09 4.04
CA LYS A 103 -12.87 -30.87 4.57
C LYS A 103 -12.59 -29.44 5.02
N ARG A 104 -13.09 -28.42 4.29
CA ARG A 104 -12.62 -27.03 4.47
C ARG A 104 -13.76 -26.01 4.30
N LYS A 105 -13.61 -24.84 4.93
CA LYS A 105 -14.47 -23.67 4.76
C LYS A 105 -13.81 -22.70 3.77
N PHE A 106 -14.61 -22.03 2.96
CA PHE A 106 -14.12 -21.15 1.90
C PHE A 106 -14.80 -19.79 1.92
N ILE A 107 -14.01 -18.74 1.70
CA ILE A 107 -14.48 -17.38 1.40
C ILE A 107 -13.96 -17.00 0.03
N ILE A 108 -14.88 -16.69 -0.89
CA ILE A 108 -14.58 -16.21 -2.23
C ILE A 108 -14.68 -14.69 -2.23
N ALA A 109 -13.62 -13.99 -2.59
CA ALA A 109 -13.66 -12.59 -2.97
C ALA A 109 -13.85 -12.48 -4.49
N ASP A 110 -15.07 -12.14 -4.92
CA ASP A 110 -15.34 -11.84 -6.32
C ASP A 110 -14.92 -10.40 -6.62
N THR A 111 -13.79 -10.23 -7.28
CA THR A 111 -13.22 -8.92 -7.61
C THR A 111 -13.47 -8.57 -9.08
N PRO A 112 -13.80 -7.30 -9.40
CA PRO A 112 -13.92 -6.84 -10.78
C PRO A 112 -12.66 -7.10 -11.61
N GLY A 113 -12.83 -7.50 -12.87
CA GLY A 113 -11.71 -7.75 -13.80
C GLY A 113 -11.26 -6.56 -14.65
N HIS A 114 -11.85 -5.38 -14.46
CA HIS A 114 -11.62 -4.21 -15.32
C HIS A 114 -10.56 -3.26 -14.74
N GLU A 115 -9.90 -2.50 -15.62
CA GLU A 115 -8.79 -1.56 -15.30
C GLU A 115 -9.09 -0.57 -14.20
N GLN A 116 -10.31 -0.04 -14.27
CA GLN A 116 -10.80 1.01 -13.40
C GLN A 116 -11.03 0.54 -11.96
N TYR A 117 -10.87 -0.77 -11.69
CA TYR A 117 -11.17 -1.39 -10.41
C TYR A 117 -9.95 -2.04 -9.75
N THR A 118 -8.73 -1.63 -10.13
CA THR A 118 -7.47 -2.06 -9.47
C THR A 118 -7.52 -1.87 -7.96
N ARG A 119 -8.09 -0.77 -7.46
CA ARG A 119 -8.37 -0.54 -6.04
C ARG A 119 -9.23 -1.64 -5.40
N ASN A 120 -10.30 -2.04 -6.07
CA ASN A 120 -11.24 -3.03 -5.55
C ASN A 120 -10.57 -4.41 -5.50
N MET A 121 -9.82 -4.77 -6.55
CA MET A 121 -8.99 -5.97 -6.54
C MET A 121 -7.97 -5.93 -5.40
N ALA A 122 -7.25 -4.82 -5.22
CA ALA A 122 -6.26 -4.70 -4.14
C ALA A 122 -6.89 -4.86 -2.75
N THR A 123 -8.08 -4.30 -2.56
CA THR A 123 -8.83 -4.42 -1.31
C THR A 123 -9.22 -5.87 -1.04
N GLY A 124 -9.83 -6.57 -2.02
CA GLY A 124 -10.23 -7.98 -1.87
C GLY A 124 -9.03 -8.92 -1.68
N ALA A 125 -8.00 -8.75 -2.51
CA ALA A 125 -6.80 -9.58 -2.50
C ALA A 125 -5.95 -9.43 -1.22
N SER A 126 -5.99 -8.28 -0.54
CA SER A 126 -5.21 -8.05 0.70
C SER A 126 -5.49 -9.04 1.83
N THR A 127 -6.64 -9.71 1.80
CA THR A 127 -7.06 -10.70 2.81
C THR A 127 -7.05 -12.14 2.29
N CYS A 128 -6.63 -12.35 1.05
CA CYS A 128 -6.64 -13.66 0.41
C CYS A 128 -5.34 -14.42 0.67
N ASP A 129 -5.49 -15.74 0.78
CA ASP A 129 -4.41 -16.70 0.92
C ASP A 129 -4.02 -17.29 -0.45
N LEU A 130 -5.00 -17.39 -1.36
CA LEU A 130 -4.85 -17.96 -2.71
C LEU A 130 -5.52 -17.09 -3.78
N ALA A 131 -4.97 -17.07 -4.99
CA ALA A 131 -5.59 -16.44 -6.17
C ALA A 131 -5.87 -17.46 -7.27
N ILE A 132 -7.07 -17.43 -7.84
CA ILE A 132 -7.42 -18.19 -9.06
C ILE A 132 -7.37 -17.24 -10.26
N ILE A 133 -6.40 -17.42 -11.15
CA ILE A 133 -6.30 -16.66 -12.40
C ILE A 133 -6.96 -17.44 -13.52
N LEU A 134 -8.14 -17.00 -13.97
CA LEU A 134 -8.83 -17.58 -15.11
C LEU A 134 -8.25 -17.05 -16.42
N ILE A 135 -8.11 -17.96 -17.39
CA ILE A 135 -7.65 -17.65 -18.75
C ILE A 135 -8.56 -18.38 -19.74
N ASP A 136 -9.24 -17.66 -20.65
CA ASP A 136 -9.96 -18.28 -21.76
C ASP A 136 -8.98 -18.97 -22.72
N ALA A 137 -9.12 -20.29 -22.89
CA ALA A 137 -8.26 -21.11 -23.74
C ALA A 137 -8.21 -20.63 -25.21
N ARG A 138 -9.27 -19.98 -25.71
CA ARG A 138 -9.30 -19.44 -27.08
C ARG A 138 -8.34 -18.27 -27.25
N HIS A 139 -8.18 -17.46 -26.21
CA HIS A 139 -7.39 -16.23 -26.27
C HIS A 139 -6.00 -16.39 -25.65
N GLY A 140 -5.84 -17.27 -24.66
CA GLY A 140 -4.56 -17.44 -23.94
C GLY A 140 -4.24 -16.24 -23.06
N VAL A 141 -2.96 -16.04 -22.75
CA VAL A 141 -2.52 -14.98 -21.82
C VAL A 141 -2.80 -13.59 -22.38
N GLN A 142 -3.66 -12.82 -21.71
CA GLN A 142 -4.01 -11.46 -22.09
C GLN A 142 -3.32 -10.41 -21.20
N VAL A 143 -3.42 -9.14 -21.59
CA VAL A 143 -2.94 -8.00 -20.79
C VAL A 143 -3.57 -7.98 -19.39
N GLN A 144 -4.87 -8.30 -19.28
CA GLN A 144 -5.55 -8.37 -17.99
C GLN A 144 -5.05 -9.53 -17.13
N THR A 145 -4.72 -10.68 -17.72
CA THR A 145 -4.07 -11.80 -17.02
C THR A 145 -2.75 -11.36 -16.39
N LYS A 146 -1.94 -10.61 -17.15
CA LYS A 146 -0.66 -10.05 -16.68
C LYS A 146 -0.85 -9.08 -15.53
N ARG A 147 -1.78 -8.13 -15.69
CA ARG A 147 -2.16 -7.15 -14.66
C ARG A 147 -2.58 -7.83 -13.35
N HIS A 148 -3.51 -8.77 -13.41
CA HIS A 148 -3.99 -9.46 -12.22
C HIS A 148 -2.88 -10.25 -11.52
N SER A 149 -2.06 -10.95 -12.30
CA SER A 149 -0.92 -11.71 -11.75
C SER A 149 0.11 -10.80 -11.08
N PHE A 150 0.35 -9.61 -11.65
CA PHE A 150 1.20 -8.58 -11.02
C PHE A 150 0.63 -8.09 -9.69
N ILE A 151 -0.66 -7.76 -9.63
CA ILE A 151 -1.33 -7.32 -8.40
C ILE A 151 -1.32 -8.42 -7.33
N VAL A 152 -1.57 -9.67 -7.72
CA VAL A 152 -1.48 -10.85 -6.84
C VAL A 152 -0.07 -10.99 -6.25
N SER A 153 0.97 -10.88 -7.08
CA SER A 153 2.36 -10.90 -6.64
C SER A 153 2.69 -9.73 -5.71
N LEU A 154 2.21 -8.54 -6.05
CA LEU A 154 2.41 -7.31 -5.28
C LEU A 154 1.78 -7.39 -3.87
N LEU A 155 0.60 -8.01 -3.77
CA LEU A 155 -0.11 -8.24 -2.50
C LEU A 155 0.40 -9.47 -1.76
N GLY A 156 1.45 -10.11 -2.29
CA GLY A 156 2.20 -11.17 -1.62
C GLY A 156 1.42 -12.47 -1.50
N ILE A 157 0.39 -12.70 -2.30
CA ILE A 157 -0.36 -13.96 -2.34
C ILE A 157 0.58 -15.04 -2.89
N LYS A 158 0.81 -16.08 -2.09
CA LYS A 158 1.83 -17.09 -2.37
C LYS A 158 1.32 -18.20 -3.28
N HIS A 159 0.06 -18.61 -3.09
CA HIS A 159 -0.57 -19.69 -3.84
C HIS A 159 -1.40 -19.14 -5.00
N VAL A 160 -1.08 -19.59 -6.22
CA VAL A 160 -1.81 -19.20 -7.43
C VAL A 160 -2.25 -20.44 -8.19
N ILE A 161 -3.53 -20.49 -8.56
CA ILE A 161 -4.06 -21.51 -9.47
C ILE A 161 -4.45 -20.83 -10.78
N VAL A 162 -3.79 -21.21 -11.87
CA VAL A 162 -4.12 -20.77 -13.22
C VAL A 162 -5.16 -21.74 -13.81
N ALA A 163 -6.41 -21.29 -13.85
CA ALA A 163 -7.52 -22.03 -14.40
C ALA A 163 -7.68 -21.70 -15.90
N VAL A 164 -7.18 -22.59 -16.77
CA VAL A 164 -7.34 -22.47 -18.22
C VAL A 164 -8.77 -22.91 -18.57
N ASN A 165 -9.68 -21.95 -18.66
CA ASN A 165 -11.11 -22.17 -18.81
C ASN A 165 -11.52 -22.27 -20.29
N LYS A 166 -12.74 -22.75 -20.54
CA LYS A 166 -13.33 -22.97 -21.88
C LYS A 166 -12.54 -23.94 -22.76
N MET A 167 -11.89 -24.93 -22.15
CA MET A 167 -11.18 -25.98 -22.88
C MET A 167 -12.10 -26.80 -23.79
N ASP A 168 -13.42 -26.82 -23.51
CA ASP A 168 -14.43 -27.45 -24.36
C ASP A 168 -14.54 -26.80 -25.75
N LEU A 169 -14.19 -25.51 -25.89
CA LEU A 169 -14.22 -24.80 -27.18
C LEU A 169 -12.97 -25.02 -28.03
N VAL A 170 -11.94 -25.67 -27.45
CA VAL A 170 -10.69 -26.05 -28.12
C VAL A 170 -10.45 -27.57 -28.03
N ASP A 171 -11.53 -28.33 -27.91
CA ASP A 171 -11.55 -29.80 -27.88
C ASP A 171 -10.61 -30.42 -26.84
N PHE A 172 -10.39 -29.75 -25.71
CA PHE A 172 -9.43 -30.15 -24.68
C PHE A 172 -8.02 -30.45 -25.22
N SER A 173 -7.55 -29.66 -26.19
CA SER A 173 -6.22 -29.79 -26.80
C SER A 173 -5.09 -29.62 -25.77
N GLN A 174 -4.27 -30.66 -25.60
CA GLN A 174 -3.07 -30.62 -24.76
C GLN A 174 -2.06 -29.58 -25.25
N GLU A 175 -1.84 -29.50 -26.56
CA GLU A 175 -0.89 -28.54 -27.16
C GLU A 175 -1.27 -27.10 -26.83
N ARG A 176 -2.57 -26.77 -26.90
CA ARG A 176 -3.05 -25.42 -26.57
C ARG A 176 -2.86 -25.10 -25.09
N PHE A 177 -3.13 -26.06 -24.21
CA PHE A 177 -2.91 -25.90 -22.77
C PHE A 177 -1.43 -25.66 -22.44
N GLU A 178 -0.53 -26.48 -22.98
CA GLU A 178 0.91 -26.35 -22.75
C GLU A 178 1.48 -25.03 -23.30
N GLN A 179 0.94 -24.54 -24.43
CA GLN A 179 1.30 -23.23 -24.96
C GLN A 179 0.93 -22.11 -23.97
N ILE A 180 -0.31 -22.10 -23.47
CA ILE A 180 -0.78 -21.08 -22.51
C ILE A 180 0.02 -21.14 -21.22
N LYS A 181 0.32 -22.36 -20.74
CA LYS A 181 1.16 -22.60 -19.57
C LYS A 181 2.56 -22.02 -19.76
N ALA A 182 3.19 -22.29 -20.90
CA ALA A 182 4.51 -21.75 -21.23
C ALA A 182 4.51 -20.22 -21.30
N ASP A 183 3.52 -19.62 -21.97
CA ASP A 183 3.37 -18.16 -22.09
C ASP A 183 3.19 -17.49 -20.71
N TYR A 184 2.41 -18.12 -19.82
CA TYR A 184 2.18 -17.62 -18.47
C TYR A 184 3.44 -17.73 -17.60
N LEU A 185 4.12 -18.87 -17.63
CA LEU A 185 5.37 -19.08 -16.90
C LEU A 185 6.46 -18.12 -17.38
N ASP A 186 6.57 -17.88 -18.68
CA ASP A 186 7.57 -16.94 -19.22
C ASP A 186 7.37 -15.52 -18.69
N PHE A 187 6.12 -15.04 -18.70
CA PHE A 187 5.76 -13.73 -18.16
C PHE A 187 5.98 -13.64 -16.64
N THR A 188 5.64 -14.69 -15.89
CA THR A 188 5.73 -14.69 -14.42
C THR A 188 7.13 -14.90 -13.87
N LYS A 189 8.16 -15.19 -14.69
CA LYS A 189 9.57 -15.30 -14.25
C LYS A 189 10.06 -14.09 -13.45
N ASN A 190 9.60 -12.90 -13.83
CA ASN A 190 9.98 -11.64 -13.16
C ASN A 190 9.07 -11.32 -11.96
N LEU A 191 7.98 -12.07 -11.79
CA LEU A 191 7.09 -11.99 -10.64
C LEU A 191 7.55 -13.03 -9.62
N ARG A 192 7.66 -12.64 -8.36
CA ARG A 192 8.06 -13.56 -7.28
C ARG A 192 6.84 -14.36 -6.81
N LEU A 193 6.30 -15.22 -7.69
CA LEU A 193 5.18 -16.13 -7.40
C LEU A 193 5.74 -17.53 -7.12
N PRO A 194 5.79 -17.97 -5.84
CA PRO A 194 6.49 -19.19 -5.46
C PRO A 194 5.74 -20.47 -5.83
N ASP A 195 4.41 -20.44 -5.80
CA ASP A 195 3.56 -21.62 -5.99
C ASP A 195 2.47 -21.34 -7.04
N VAL A 196 2.60 -21.98 -8.21
CA VAL A 196 1.70 -21.80 -9.36
C VAL A 196 1.28 -23.14 -9.93
N GLU A 197 0.01 -23.48 -9.75
CA GLU A 197 -0.63 -24.70 -10.28
C GLU A 197 -1.48 -24.39 -11.52
N PHE A 198 -1.63 -25.35 -12.43
CA PHE A 198 -2.41 -25.16 -13.68
C PHE A 198 -3.49 -26.21 -13.83
N VAL A 199 -4.72 -25.78 -14.10
CA VAL A 199 -5.88 -26.68 -14.28
C VAL A 199 -6.57 -26.38 -15.62
N PRO A 200 -6.60 -27.33 -16.58
CA PRO A 200 -7.42 -27.22 -17.78
C PRO A 200 -8.87 -27.52 -17.41
N MET A 201 -9.82 -26.62 -17.65
CA MET A 201 -11.20 -26.82 -17.19
C MET A 201 -12.26 -26.19 -18.10
N SER A 202 -13.52 -26.57 -17.85
CA SER A 202 -14.69 -25.87 -18.37
C SER A 202 -15.66 -25.57 -17.23
N ALA A 203 -15.73 -24.31 -16.80
CA ALA A 203 -16.66 -23.87 -15.76
C ALA A 203 -18.12 -24.16 -16.14
N LEU A 204 -18.47 -23.94 -17.41
CA LEU A 204 -19.81 -24.16 -17.93
C LEU A 204 -20.18 -25.64 -17.92
N LYS A 205 -19.28 -26.55 -18.34
CA LYS A 205 -19.59 -28.00 -18.41
C LYS A 205 -19.24 -28.77 -17.13
N GLY A 206 -18.50 -28.17 -16.20
CA GLY A 206 -18.09 -28.80 -14.94
C GLY A 206 -16.84 -29.68 -15.05
N ASP A 207 -16.23 -29.77 -16.24
CA ASP A 207 -15.02 -30.55 -16.50
C ASP A 207 -13.83 -30.00 -15.67
N ASN A 208 -13.18 -30.88 -14.88
CA ASN A 208 -12.05 -30.58 -13.97
C ASN A 208 -12.33 -29.54 -12.87
N VAL A 209 -13.60 -29.20 -12.60
CA VAL A 209 -13.97 -28.29 -11.50
C VAL A 209 -14.01 -29.03 -10.17
N VAL A 210 -14.90 -30.01 -10.04
CA VAL A 210 -15.02 -30.85 -8.84
C VAL A 210 -14.45 -32.25 -9.07
N SER A 211 -14.62 -32.77 -10.29
CA SER A 211 -14.22 -34.11 -10.71
C SER A 211 -13.39 -34.05 -11.98
N LEU A 212 -12.46 -35.00 -12.13
CA LEU A 212 -11.65 -35.12 -13.34
C LEU A 212 -12.52 -35.41 -14.57
N SER A 213 -12.16 -34.79 -15.69
CA SER A 213 -12.84 -34.92 -16.97
C SER A 213 -12.24 -36.07 -17.79
N GLU A 214 -13.11 -36.92 -18.33
CA GLU A 214 -12.72 -37.95 -19.30
C GLU A 214 -12.20 -37.35 -20.63
N LYS A 215 -12.47 -36.06 -20.89
CA LYS A 215 -12.04 -35.37 -22.12
C LYS A 215 -10.58 -34.92 -22.09
N SER A 216 -9.93 -34.96 -20.93
CA SER A 216 -8.51 -34.61 -20.77
C SER A 216 -7.71 -35.74 -20.12
N PRO A 217 -7.64 -36.94 -20.74
CA PRO A 217 -6.90 -38.07 -20.17
C PRO A 217 -5.38 -37.83 -20.07
N TRP A 218 -4.89 -36.83 -20.79
CA TRP A 218 -3.50 -36.37 -20.74
C TRP A 218 -3.19 -35.53 -19.49
N TYR A 219 -4.20 -34.94 -18.84
CA TYR A 219 -4.02 -34.15 -17.61
C TYR A 219 -3.90 -35.09 -16.41
N GLN A 220 -2.76 -35.03 -15.72
CA GLN A 220 -2.45 -35.88 -14.57
C GLN A 220 -2.54 -35.14 -13.23
N GLY A 221 -2.94 -33.87 -13.24
CA GLY A 221 -3.12 -33.07 -12.03
C GLY A 221 -4.48 -33.31 -11.36
N GLU A 222 -4.72 -32.60 -10.27
CA GLU A 222 -5.98 -32.67 -9.53
C GLU A 222 -7.04 -31.72 -10.11
N PRO A 223 -8.35 -31.98 -9.89
CA PRO A 223 -9.39 -31.00 -10.22
C PRO A 223 -9.29 -29.78 -9.29
N LEU A 224 -9.86 -28.65 -9.71
CA LEU A 224 -9.76 -27.38 -8.99
C LEU A 224 -10.19 -27.49 -7.52
N MET A 225 -11.30 -28.18 -7.23
CA MET A 225 -11.81 -28.34 -5.88
C MET A 225 -10.84 -29.12 -4.98
N SER A 226 -10.17 -30.13 -5.51
CA SER A 226 -9.18 -30.91 -4.74
C SER A 226 -7.99 -30.04 -4.35
N LEU A 227 -7.49 -29.22 -5.28
CA LEU A 227 -6.41 -28.26 -4.99
C LEU A 227 -6.83 -27.25 -3.90
N LEU A 228 -8.04 -26.68 -4.00
CA LEU A 228 -8.55 -25.76 -2.97
C LEU A 228 -8.71 -26.43 -1.59
N GLU A 229 -9.02 -27.73 -1.55
CA GLU A 229 -9.07 -28.51 -0.31
C GLU A 229 -7.69 -28.86 0.26
N SER A 230 -6.66 -29.00 -0.58
CA SER A 230 -5.35 -29.54 -0.19
C SER A 230 -4.26 -28.47 0.01
N VAL A 231 -4.44 -27.24 -0.50
CA VAL A 231 -3.47 -26.15 -0.34
C VAL A 231 -3.21 -25.86 1.15
N GLU A 232 -1.96 -26.03 1.57
CA GLU A 232 -1.51 -25.78 2.94
C GLU A 232 -1.18 -24.30 3.15
N ILE A 233 -2.02 -23.59 3.91
CA ILE A 233 -1.80 -22.16 4.23
C ILE A 233 -1.17 -21.96 5.62
N ALA A 234 -1.22 -22.96 6.50
CA ALA A 234 -0.74 -22.83 7.88
C ALA A 234 0.77 -22.52 7.96
N ASN A 235 1.56 -23.05 7.02
CA ASN A 235 3.01 -22.84 6.93
C ASN A 235 3.40 -21.45 6.40
N ASP A 236 2.42 -20.64 5.97
CA ASP A 236 2.71 -19.32 5.43
C ASP A 236 2.99 -18.25 6.48
N HIS A 237 2.61 -18.52 7.72
CA HIS A 237 2.81 -17.62 8.84
C HIS A 237 4.27 -17.66 9.32
N ASN A 238 4.83 -16.48 9.60
CA ASN A 238 6.11 -16.37 10.28
C ASN A 238 5.88 -16.67 11.78
N PHE A 239 6.42 -17.78 12.28
CA PHE A 239 6.35 -18.19 13.68
C PHE A 239 7.64 -17.90 14.46
N ASP A 240 8.67 -17.36 13.80
CA ASP A 240 10.00 -17.21 14.38
C ASP A 240 10.24 -15.82 14.98
N GLU A 241 9.61 -14.79 14.43
CA GLU A 241 9.90 -13.38 14.71
C GLU A 241 8.67 -12.67 15.27
N LEU A 242 8.61 -12.53 16.59
CA LEU A 242 7.47 -11.94 17.28
C LEU A 242 7.20 -10.51 16.78
N ARG A 243 5.95 -10.29 16.39
CA ARG A 243 5.33 -8.99 16.15
C ARG A 243 3.97 -9.01 16.85
N PHE A 244 3.89 -8.33 17.99
CA PHE A 244 2.64 -8.17 18.74
C PHE A 244 2.30 -6.68 18.86
N PRO A 245 1.49 -6.13 17.94
CA PRO A 245 1.02 -4.77 18.00
C PRO A 245 0.03 -4.57 19.15
N VAL A 246 0.35 -3.67 20.08
CA VAL A 246 -0.50 -3.34 21.21
C VAL A 246 -1.69 -2.51 20.71
N GLN A 247 -2.89 -3.04 20.90
CA GLN A 247 -4.16 -2.41 20.54
C GLN A 247 -4.77 -1.66 21.73
N TYR A 248 -4.62 -2.22 22.94
CA TYR A 248 -5.23 -1.70 24.15
C TYR A 248 -4.41 -2.05 25.40
N VAL A 249 -4.41 -1.16 26.39
CA VAL A 249 -3.81 -1.41 27.71
C VAL A 249 -4.94 -1.66 28.70
N ASN A 250 -5.07 -2.90 29.15
CA ASN A 250 -6.09 -3.32 30.10
C ASN A 250 -5.59 -3.16 31.54
N ARG A 251 -6.30 -2.36 32.33
CA ARG A 251 -6.02 -2.11 33.75
C ARG A 251 -7.33 -2.09 34.56
N PRO A 252 -7.92 -3.26 34.85
CA PRO A 252 -9.18 -3.34 35.57
C PRO A 252 -9.03 -2.95 37.06
N HIS A 253 -7.84 -3.13 37.63
CA HIS A 253 -7.48 -2.73 38.98
C HIS A 253 -5.97 -2.43 39.09
N LEU A 254 -5.51 -1.98 40.27
CA LEU A 254 -4.13 -1.49 40.47
C LEU A 254 -3.06 -2.55 40.17
N ASP A 255 -3.33 -3.80 40.55
CA ASP A 255 -2.38 -4.93 40.49
C ASP A 255 -2.35 -5.69 39.14
N PHE A 256 -3.16 -5.28 38.16
CA PHE A 256 -3.18 -5.93 36.84
C PHE A 256 -2.94 -4.90 35.75
N ARG A 257 -1.90 -5.13 34.94
CA ARG A 257 -1.65 -4.40 33.71
C ARG A 257 -1.38 -5.43 32.61
N GLY A 258 -2.29 -5.50 31.65
CA GLY A 258 -2.20 -6.39 30.50
C GLY A 258 -2.22 -5.59 29.20
N TYR A 259 -1.52 -6.09 28.19
CA TYR A 259 -1.41 -5.50 26.88
C TYR A 259 -2.15 -6.38 25.88
N CYS A 260 -3.29 -5.89 25.40
CA CYS A 260 -4.15 -6.62 24.49
C CYS A 260 -3.75 -6.32 23.04
N GLY A 261 -3.73 -7.37 22.22
CA GLY A 261 -3.40 -7.29 20.82
C GLY A 261 -3.63 -8.62 20.11
N THR A 262 -3.40 -8.62 18.81
CA THR A 262 -3.43 -9.82 17.97
C THR A 262 -2.02 -10.09 17.48
N LEU A 263 -1.51 -11.30 17.66
CA LEU A 263 -0.19 -11.66 17.14
C LEU A 263 -0.22 -11.61 15.61
N THR A 264 0.70 -10.86 15.02
CA THR A 264 0.84 -10.79 13.55
C THR A 264 1.95 -11.69 13.01
N ALA A 265 2.95 -11.99 13.84
CA ALA A 265 4.04 -12.92 13.55
C ALA A 265 4.68 -13.39 14.88
N GLY A 266 5.41 -14.49 14.82
CA GLY A 266 6.14 -15.12 15.91
C GLY A 266 5.26 -15.85 16.93
N THR A 267 5.86 -16.78 17.67
CA THR A 267 5.24 -17.35 18.88
C THR A 267 5.71 -16.63 20.12
N VAL A 268 4.91 -16.68 21.18
CA VAL A 268 5.24 -16.13 22.50
C VAL A 268 4.86 -17.10 23.60
N LYS A 269 5.73 -17.24 24.60
CA LYS A 269 5.56 -18.07 25.80
C LYS A 269 5.82 -17.25 27.06
N PRO A 270 5.22 -17.61 28.20
CA PRO A 270 5.67 -17.10 29.50
C PRO A 270 7.18 -17.33 29.69
N GLY A 271 7.90 -16.29 30.08
CA GLY A 271 9.35 -16.26 30.26
C GLY A 271 10.14 -15.67 29.09
N ASP A 272 9.52 -15.50 27.91
CA ASP A 272 10.19 -14.96 26.73
C ASP A 272 10.65 -13.51 26.95
N ALA A 273 11.86 -13.20 26.51
CA ALA A 273 12.43 -11.86 26.60
C ALA A 273 11.91 -10.99 25.45
N VAL A 274 11.17 -9.93 25.78
CA VAL A 274 10.53 -9.04 24.81
C VAL A 274 11.01 -7.61 24.92
N THR A 275 11.09 -6.93 23.78
CA THR A 275 11.45 -5.51 23.68
C THR A 275 10.29 -4.73 23.09
N VAL A 276 10.02 -3.55 23.64
CA VAL A 276 8.92 -2.68 23.25
C VAL A 276 9.44 -1.59 22.33
N LEU A 277 8.99 -1.60 21.09
CA LEU A 277 9.33 -0.60 20.08
C LEU A 277 8.23 0.46 19.95
N PRO A 278 8.59 1.74 19.76
CA PRO A 278 9.94 2.25 19.46
C PRO A 278 10.79 2.59 20.71
N SER A 279 10.28 2.38 21.93
CA SER A 279 10.98 2.81 23.17
C SER A 279 12.32 2.12 23.44
N GLY A 280 12.51 0.90 22.92
CA GLY A 280 13.68 0.06 23.16
C GLY A 280 13.76 -0.56 24.57
N LYS A 281 12.74 -0.38 25.42
CA LYS A 281 12.71 -1.00 26.75
C LYS A 281 12.42 -2.50 26.65
N SER A 282 13.16 -3.31 27.39
CA SER A 282 12.97 -4.76 27.44
C SER A 282 12.37 -5.21 28.76
N SER A 283 11.65 -6.33 28.72
CA SER A 283 11.14 -7.06 29.88
C SER A 283 10.97 -8.54 29.50
N LYS A 284 10.26 -9.31 30.32
CA LYS A 284 9.85 -10.68 30.02
C LYS A 284 8.35 -10.83 30.09
N VAL A 285 7.81 -11.73 29.29
CA VAL A 285 6.40 -12.11 29.34
C VAL A 285 6.15 -12.88 30.62
N LYS A 286 5.25 -12.40 31.48
CA LYS A 286 4.89 -13.04 32.74
C LYS A 286 3.80 -14.08 32.53
N SER A 287 2.74 -13.73 31.79
CA SER A 287 1.65 -14.65 31.43
C SER A 287 0.93 -14.19 30.17
N ILE A 288 0.26 -15.15 29.53
CA ILE A 288 -0.60 -14.94 28.36
C ILE A 288 -2.04 -15.21 28.83
N VAL A 289 -2.88 -14.19 28.86
CA VAL A 289 -4.23 -14.24 29.43
C VAL A 289 -5.27 -14.15 28.31
N THR A 290 -6.26 -15.04 28.34
CA THR A 290 -7.44 -15.02 27.46
C THR A 290 -8.74 -15.07 28.27
N PHE A 291 -9.88 -15.01 27.59
CA PHE A 291 -11.19 -15.17 28.25
C PHE A 291 -11.35 -16.55 28.90
N GLU A 292 -10.76 -17.60 28.31
CA GLU A 292 -10.88 -18.98 28.77
C GLU A 292 -9.82 -19.36 29.82
N GLY A 293 -8.90 -18.45 30.13
CA GLY A 293 -7.81 -18.64 31.08
C GLY A 293 -6.45 -18.32 30.49
N ASP A 294 -5.41 -18.72 31.23
CA ASP A 294 -4.03 -18.50 30.84
C ASP A 294 -3.55 -19.56 29.84
N LEU A 295 -2.68 -19.16 28.92
CA LEU A 295 -2.10 -20.03 27.89
C LEU A 295 -0.59 -20.20 28.10
N ASP A 296 -0.10 -21.40 27.76
CA ASP A 296 1.34 -21.72 27.78
C ASP A 296 2.07 -21.17 26.53
N GLU A 297 1.34 -20.98 25.43
CA GLU A 297 1.86 -20.50 24.15
C GLU A 297 0.77 -19.76 23.38
N ALA A 298 1.15 -18.68 22.69
CA ALA A 298 0.30 -18.02 21.71
C ALA A 298 1.06 -17.80 20.40
N PHE A 299 0.32 -17.86 19.30
CA PHE A 299 0.84 -17.74 17.93
C PHE A 299 -0.15 -16.96 17.06
N PRO A 300 0.23 -16.47 15.88
CA PRO A 300 -0.67 -15.75 14.99
C PRO A 300 -1.77 -16.69 14.48
N PRO A 301 -3.03 -16.22 14.32
CA PRO A 301 -3.53 -14.87 14.55
C PRO A 301 -4.27 -14.72 15.89
N MET A 302 -3.81 -15.38 16.97
CA MET A 302 -4.50 -15.36 18.26
C MET A 302 -4.56 -13.93 18.84
N SER A 303 -5.71 -13.59 19.41
CA SER A 303 -5.89 -12.35 20.19
C SER A 303 -5.76 -12.66 21.66
N VAL A 304 -4.75 -12.07 22.31
CA VAL A 304 -4.36 -12.38 23.68
C VAL A 304 -4.05 -11.11 24.47
N THR A 305 -3.99 -11.25 25.79
CA THR A 305 -3.48 -10.21 26.69
C THR A 305 -2.15 -10.66 27.27
N LEU A 306 -1.06 -9.97 26.96
CA LEU A 306 0.25 -10.24 27.54
C LEU A 306 0.43 -9.44 28.82
N THR A 307 0.91 -10.06 29.88
CA THR A 307 1.42 -9.35 31.07
C THR A 307 2.95 -9.43 31.08
N LEU A 308 3.61 -8.42 31.65
CA LEU A 308 5.06 -8.35 31.72
C LEU A 308 5.55 -8.47 33.17
N GLU A 309 6.80 -8.88 33.36
CA GLU A 309 7.42 -8.95 34.69
C GLU A 309 7.72 -7.56 35.26
N ASP A 310 8.17 -6.63 34.40
CA ASP A 310 8.55 -5.27 34.79
C ASP A 310 7.47 -4.25 34.44
N GLU A 311 7.35 -3.20 35.27
CA GLU A 311 6.50 -2.05 34.97
C GLU A 311 7.15 -1.11 33.96
N ILE A 312 7.20 -1.53 32.70
CA ILE A 312 7.66 -0.68 31.59
C ILE A 312 6.51 0.13 30.99
N ASP A 313 6.85 1.25 30.35
CA ASP A 313 5.87 2.09 29.69
C ASP A 313 5.57 1.54 28.30
N VAL A 314 4.32 1.12 28.11
CA VAL A 314 3.81 0.52 26.87
C VAL A 314 2.39 1.05 26.69
N SER A 315 2.13 1.52 25.48
CA SER A 315 0.89 2.18 25.07
C SER A 315 0.35 1.59 23.76
N ARG A 316 -0.89 1.94 23.43
CA ARG A 316 -1.46 1.60 22.11
C ARG A 316 -0.55 2.16 21.01
N GLY A 317 -0.28 1.33 20.02
CA GLY A 317 0.64 1.63 18.93
C GLY A 317 1.99 0.96 19.13
N ASP A 318 2.46 0.76 20.35
CA ASP A 318 3.74 0.08 20.56
C ASP A 318 3.67 -1.37 20.06
N ILE A 319 4.82 -1.91 19.68
CA ILE A 319 4.93 -3.30 19.21
C ILE A 319 5.91 -4.03 20.11
N LEU A 320 5.47 -5.16 20.66
CA LEU A 320 6.35 -6.10 21.36
C LEU A 320 6.99 -7.04 20.34
N VAL A 321 8.30 -7.19 20.44
CA VAL A 321 9.13 -8.07 19.60
C VAL A 321 10.04 -8.92 20.48
N HIS A 322 10.55 -10.04 19.94
CA HIS A 322 11.59 -10.82 20.62
C HIS A 322 12.88 -10.00 20.75
N SER A 323 13.50 -10.04 21.93
CA SER A 323 14.66 -9.17 22.23
C SER A 323 15.94 -9.57 21.48
N ASP A 324 16.01 -10.79 20.95
CA ASP A 324 17.11 -11.30 20.11
C ASP A 324 16.87 -11.07 18.60
N LYS A 325 15.66 -10.66 18.20
CA LYS A 325 15.24 -10.42 16.81
C LYS A 325 14.51 -9.08 16.66
N VAL A 326 15.16 -8.01 17.12
CA VAL A 326 14.62 -6.66 17.07
C VAL A 326 14.75 -6.11 15.65
N PRO A 327 13.65 -5.71 14.97
CA PRO A 327 13.72 -5.07 13.66
C PRO A 327 14.24 -3.64 13.75
N ASP A 328 14.71 -3.12 12.62
CA ASP A 328 15.09 -1.72 12.49
C ASP A 328 13.88 -0.79 12.64
N VAL A 329 14.08 0.30 13.38
CA VAL A 329 13.14 1.41 13.47
C VAL A 329 13.62 2.56 12.59
N THR A 330 12.76 3.07 11.74
CA THR A 330 13.13 4.10 10.75
C THR A 330 12.06 5.17 10.63
N THR A 331 12.48 6.36 10.19
CA THR A 331 11.60 7.44 9.76
C THR A 331 11.46 7.52 8.24
N ARG A 332 12.18 6.67 7.50
CA ARG A 332 12.16 6.61 6.04
C ARG A 332 12.23 5.18 5.54
N PHE A 333 11.39 4.86 4.58
CA PHE A 333 11.35 3.52 3.97
C PHE A 333 10.76 3.60 2.57
N ASP A 334 11.15 2.63 1.73
CA ASP A 334 10.53 2.43 0.43
C ASP A 334 9.28 1.56 0.56
N ALA A 335 8.27 1.85 -0.26
CA ALA A 335 7.12 0.98 -0.40
C ALA A 335 6.57 1.01 -1.83
N MET A 336 5.96 -0.10 -2.23
CA MET A 336 5.05 -0.09 -3.35
C MET A 336 3.72 0.51 -2.89
N LEU A 337 3.25 1.54 -3.58
CA LEU A 337 2.04 2.27 -3.26
C LEU A 337 1.01 2.10 -4.36
N VAL A 338 -0.22 1.74 -3.99
CA VAL A 338 -1.39 1.76 -4.86
C VAL A 338 -2.20 3.01 -4.54
N TRP A 339 -2.30 3.95 -5.48
CA TRP A 339 -3.07 5.18 -5.29
C TRP A 339 -4.56 4.95 -5.57
N MET A 340 -5.41 5.40 -4.65
CA MET A 340 -6.84 5.03 -4.60
C MET A 340 -7.79 6.23 -4.65
N ALA A 341 -7.23 7.45 -4.68
CA ALA A 341 -7.99 8.69 -4.74
C ALA A 341 -8.02 9.27 -6.17
N GLU A 342 -9.11 9.95 -6.51
CA GLU A 342 -9.23 10.69 -7.77
C GLU A 342 -8.30 11.91 -7.82
N ALA A 343 -8.12 12.57 -6.67
CA ALA A 343 -7.14 13.64 -6.55
C ALA A 343 -5.73 13.05 -6.65
N GLU A 344 -4.91 13.59 -7.54
CA GLU A 344 -3.56 13.12 -7.75
C GLU A 344 -2.68 13.24 -6.50
N LEU A 345 -1.77 12.28 -6.33
CA LEU A 345 -0.72 12.35 -5.34
C LEU A 345 0.22 13.52 -5.68
N VAL A 346 0.43 14.38 -4.68
CA VAL A 346 1.45 15.44 -4.73
C VAL A 346 2.51 15.14 -3.68
N PRO A 347 3.77 14.86 -4.09
CA PRO A 347 4.87 14.65 -3.15
C PRO A 347 5.06 15.83 -2.18
N GLY A 348 5.44 15.53 -0.94
CA GLY A 348 5.65 16.52 0.12
C GLY A 348 4.38 16.96 0.86
N ARG A 349 3.19 16.56 0.41
CA ARG A 349 1.96 16.75 1.18
C ARG A 349 1.95 15.83 2.40
N THR A 350 1.48 16.36 3.54
CA THR A 350 1.36 15.60 4.79
C THR A 350 0.06 14.80 4.84
N TYR A 351 0.17 13.53 5.17
CA TYR A 351 -0.89 12.54 5.36
C TYR A 351 -0.74 11.87 6.74
N ASP A 352 -1.78 11.16 7.18
CA ASP A 352 -1.66 10.23 8.29
C ASP A 352 -1.35 8.83 7.72
N ILE A 353 -0.20 8.28 8.10
CA ILE A 353 0.23 6.92 7.75
C ILE A 353 -0.22 6.00 8.88
N LYS A 354 -1.07 5.02 8.57
CA LYS A 354 -1.55 4.03 9.54
C LYS A 354 -0.93 2.66 9.24
N LEU A 355 -0.11 2.18 10.17
CA LEU A 355 0.61 0.91 10.11
C LEU A 355 0.27 0.13 11.38
N ALA A 356 -0.20 -1.11 11.23
CA ALA A 356 -0.71 -1.92 12.33
C ALA A 356 -1.66 -1.13 13.26
N THR A 357 -1.27 -0.89 14.51
CA THR A 357 -2.05 -0.13 15.51
C THR A 357 -1.62 1.34 15.65
N GLN A 358 -0.56 1.73 14.93
CA GLN A 358 0.00 3.08 14.95
C GLN A 358 -0.61 3.97 13.87
N THR A 359 -0.68 5.26 14.16
CA THR A 359 -0.95 6.31 13.18
C THR A 359 0.06 7.42 13.39
N VAL A 360 0.80 7.77 12.34
CA VAL A 360 1.91 8.73 12.38
C VAL A 360 1.75 9.70 11.22
N ALA A 361 1.96 10.99 11.47
CA ALA A 361 2.00 11.97 10.40
C ALA A 361 3.25 11.75 9.54
N GLY A 362 3.08 11.84 8.23
CA GLY A 362 4.16 11.63 7.27
C GLY A 362 3.73 12.04 5.88
N GLY A 363 4.44 11.59 4.87
CA GLY A 363 4.07 11.84 3.48
C GLY A 363 4.96 11.09 2.51
N ILE A 364 4.56 11.11 1.25
CA ILE A 364 5.37 10.58 0.16
C ILE A 364 6.42 11.64 -0.17
N SER A 365 7.69 11.36 0.12
CA SER A 365 8.79 12.30 -0.13
C SER A 365 9.20 12.30 -1.60
N HIS A 366 9.20 11.13 -2.22
CA HIS A 366 9.63 10.95 -3.60
C HIS A 366 8.94 9.76 -4.27
N ILE A 367 8.64 9.87 -5.56
CA ILE A 367 8.17 8.76 -6.38
C ILE A 367 9.38 8.27 -7.18
N ARG A 368 9.89 7.06 -6.87
CA ARG A 368 11.06 6.51 -7.56
C ARG A 368 10.73 6.17 -9.00
N HIS A 369 9.65 5.41 -9.20
CA HIS A 369 9.11 5.10 -10.53
C HIS A 369 7.67 4.60 -10.42
N ARG A 370 6.87 4.90 -11.44
CA ARG A 370 5.55 4.31 -11.67
C ARG A 370 5.71 3.02 -12.47
N ILE A 371 4.91 2.02 -12.14
CA ILE A 371 4.84 0.75 -12.87
C ILE A 371 3.54 0.75 -13.67
N ASP A 372 3.63 0.62 -14.99
CA ASP A 372 2.46 0.34 -15.81
C ASP A 372 2.02 -1.11 -15.56
N VAL A 373 0.83 -1.29 -15.01
CA VAL A 373 0.31 -2.61 -14.64
C VAL A 373 0.04 -3.53 -15.85
N ASN A 374 -0.01 -3.00 -17.07
CA ASN A 374 -0.25 -3.74 -18.30
C ASN A 374 1.04 -4.28 -18.91
N THR A 375 2.07 -3.44 -18.94
CA THR A 375 3.35 -3.74 -19.59
C THR A 375 4.43 -4.13 -18.61
N LEU A 376 4.26 -3.82 -17.32
CA LEU A 376 5.26 -3.87 -16.25
C LEU A 376 6.45 -2.93 -16.46
N GLU A 377 6.34 -1.99 -17.41
CA GLU A 377 7.39 -1.02 -17.66
C GLU A 377 7.43 0.03 -16.54
N GLN A 378 8.65 0.41 -16.17
CA GLN A 378 8.90 1.45 -15.19
C GLN A 378 9.06 2.79 -15.90
N SER A 379 8.42 3.83 -15.37
CA SER A 379 8.49 5.19 -15.89
C SER A 379 8.66 6.21 -14.77
N GLU A 380 9.37 7.30 -15.04
CA GLU A 380 9.44 8.44 -14.12
C GLU A 380 8.12 9.22 -14.15
N THR A 381 7.70 9.71 -12.98
CA THR A 381 6.50 10.55 -12.87
C THR A 381 6.62 11.52 -11.69
N SER A 382 5.96 12.67 -11.79
CA SER A 382 5.88 13.67 -10.72
C SER A 382 4.62 13.55 -9.84
N GLY A 383 3.69 12.66 -10.19
CA GLY A 383 2.44 12.43 -9.47
C GLY A 383 1.85 11.05 -9.77
N LEU A 384 0.81 10.67 -9.02
CA LEU A 384 0.05 9.43 -9.25
C LEU A 384 -1.45 9.71 -9.31
N GLY A 385 -2.08 9.23 -10.37
CA GLY A 385 -3.53 9.23 -10.56
C GLY A 385 -4.20 7.99 -9.96
N LEU A 386 -5.54 7.97 -10.01
CA LEU A 386 -6.35 6.85 -9.51
C LEU A 386 -5.92 5.52 -10.14
N ASN A 387 -5.78 4.49 -9.30
CA ASN A 387 -5.36 3.12 -9.66
C ASN A 387 -3.91 2.97 -10.16
N GLU A 388 -3.11 4.04 -10.14
CA GLU A 388 -1.70 3.92 -10.49
C GLU A 388 -0.88 3.32 -9.34
N ILE A 389 0.17 2.58 -9.71
CA ILE A 389 1.04 1.88 -8.78
C ILE A 389 2.47 2.39 -8.97
N ALA A 390 3.16 2.69 -7.88
CA ALA A 390 4.54 3.17 -7.93
C ALA A 390 5.37 2.75 -6.72
N ARG A 391 6.67 2.63 -6.93
CA ARG A 391 7.63 2.57 -5.82
C ARG A 391 7.87 4.00 -5.33
N CYS A 392 7.56 4.24 -4.06
CA CYS A 392 7.67 5.54 -3.43
C CYS A 392 8.58 5.47 -2.21
N GLU A 393 9.27 6.56 -1.91
CA GLU A 393 9.89 6.79 -0.61
C GLU A 393 8.88 7.48 0.30
N ILE A 394 8.70 6.96 1.50
CA ILE A 394 7.82 7.49 2.53
C ILE A 394 8.67 8.04 3.66
N SER A 395 8.34 9.25 4.10
CA SER A 395 8.93 9.88 5.29
C SER A 395 7.86 10.07 6.36
N VAL A 396 8.15 9.67 7.59
CA VAL A 396 7.27 9.82 8.75
C VAL A 396 7.94 10.63 9.86
N GLU A 397 7.16 11.36 10.63
CA GLU A 397 7.66 12.26 11.69
C GLU A 397 8.17 11.52 12.93
N ARG A 398 7.68 10.30 13.17
CA ARG A 398 8.11 9.44 14.29
C ARG A 398 8.60 8.12 13.74
N ALA A 399 9.65 7.57 14.35
CA ALA A 399 10.19 6.29 13.95
C ALA A 399 9.16 5.17 14.12
N ILE A 400 9.05 4.31 13.12
CA ILE A 400 8.17 3.14 13.09
C ILE A 400 8.98 1.90 12.72
N ILE A 401 8.41 0.73 12.97
CA ILE A 401 8.91 -0.53 12.40
C ILE A 401 8.48 -0.58 10.94
N ALA A 402 9.44 -0.77 10.03
CA ALA A 402 9.20 -0.88 8.60
C ALA A 402 9.69 -2.24 8.11
N ASP A 403 8.95 -3.30 8.48
CA ASP A 403 9.26 -4.66 8.04
C ASP A 403 8.98 -4.84 6.54
N ASP A 404 9.71 -5.74 5.88
CA ASP A 404 9.35 -6.16 4.51
C ASP A 404 7.98 -6.82 4.52
N TYR A 405 7.07 -6.35 3.65
CA TYR A 405 5.71 -6.85 3.57
C TYR A 405 5.64 -8.37 3.29
N ARG A 406 6.61 -8.93 2.56
CA ARG A 406 6.63 -10.36 2.22
C ARG A 406 6.99 -11.23 3.42
N ALA A 407 7.82 -10.71 4.33
CA ALA A 407 8.19 -11.40 5.56
C ALA A 407 7.16 -11.17 6.68
N HIS A 408 6.63 -9.95 6.79
CA HIS A 408 5.67 -9.57 7.82
C HIS A 408 4.52 -8.74 7.25
N ARG A 409 3.45 -9.39 6.80
CA ARG A 409 2.28 -8.68 6.25
C ARG A 409 1.67 -7.67 7.23
N GLY A 410 1.57 -8.02 8.52
CA GLY A 410 0.91 -7.19 9.54
C GLY A 410 1.63 -5.89 9.89
N THR A 411 2.96 -5.86 9.77
CA THR A 411 3.82 -4.69 10.08
C THR A 411 4.51 -4.11 8.84
N GLY A 412 4.46 -4.79 7.70
CA GLY A 412 4.94 -4.30 6.41
C GLY A 412 3.84 -3.74 5.51
N SER A 413 2.58 -3.71 5.95
CA SER A 413 1.49 -3.02 5.24
C SER A 413 1.05 -1.76 5.97
N PHE A 414 0.64 -0.76 5.19
CA PHE A 414 0.06 0.48 5.73
C PHE A 414 -0.97 1.07 4.79
N ILE A 415 -1.77 1.99 5.32
CA ILE A 415 -2.63 2.86 4.51
C ILE A 415 -2.26 4.32 4.71
N VAL A 416 -2.49 5.11 3.66
CA VAL A 416 -2.33 6.57 3.66
C VAL A 416 -3.73 7.18 3.79
N VAL A 417 -3.91 8.02 4.80
CA VAL A 417 -5.18 8.67 5.11
C VAL A 417 -5.02 10.18 4.95
N ASP A 418 -5.93 10.78 4.19
CA ASP A 418 -6.01 12.23 4.08
C ASP A 418 -6.51 12.85 5.39
N ARG A 419 -5.75 13.79 5.94
CA ARG A 419 -6.00 14.33 7.29
C ARG A 419 -7.24 15.22 7.38
N LEU A 420 -7.73 15.74 6.25
CA LEU A 420 -8.89 16.64 6.21
C LEU A 420 -10.18 15.87 6.01
N SER A 421 -10.18 14.94 5.04
CA SER A 421 -11.36 14.15 4.67
C SER A 421 -11.49 12.84 5.46
N ASN A 422 -10.42 12.37 6.10
CA ASN A 422 -10.28 11.03 6.66
C ASN A 422 -10.46 9.90 5.62
N ALA A 423 -10.39 10.22 4.33
CA ALA A 423 -10.45 9.24 3.27
C ALA A 423 -9.14 8.46 3.19
N THR A 424 -9.23 7.15 2.94
CA THR A 424 -8.04 6.35 2.63
C THR A 424 -7.68 6.61 1.16
N VAL A 425 -6.53 7.24 0.94
CA VAL A 425 -6.08 7.68 -0.39
C VAL A 425 -5.09 6.73 -1.05
N ALA A 426 -4.40 5.89 -0.26
CA ALA A 426 -3.51 4.87 -0.80
C ALA A 426 -3.32 3.68 0.15
N ALA A 427 -2.92 2.54 -0.41
CA ALA A 427 -2.46 1.37 0.32
C ALA A 427 -0.99 1.10 -0.07
N GLY A 428 -0.17 0.72 0.91
CA GLY A 428 1.27 0.54 0.73
C GLY A 428 1.80 -0.76 1.28
N MET A 429 2.75 -1.34 0.56
CA MET A 429 3.49 -2.54 0.94
C MET A 429 4.98 -2.17 1.02
N ILE A 430 5.53 -2.19 2.23
CA ILE A 430 6.92 -1.83 2.52
C ILE A 430 7.83 -2.84 1.82
N VAL A 431 8.85 -2.29 1.15
CA VAL A 431 9.86 -3.07 0.45
C VAL A 431 11.19 -2.84 1.13
N ASN A 432 11.75 -3.91 1.69
CA ASN A 432 13.11 -3.93 2.21
C ASN A 432 13.97 -4.79 1.29
N ASP A 433 14.23 -4.27 0.09
CA ASP A 433 15.26 -4.86 -0.77
C ASP A 433 16.60 -4.38 -0.21
N GLY A 434 17.21 -5.22 0.64
CA GLY A 434 18.40 -4.90 1.43
C GLY A 434 19.45 -4.08 0.68
N GLU A 435 20.00 -3.08 1.36
CA GLU A 435 21.12 -2.22 0.90
C GLU A 435 20.94 -1.48 -0.44
N GLN A 436 19.80 -1.54 -1.12
CA GLN A 436 19.60 -0.75 -2.35
C GLN A 436 19.31 0.72 -2.08
N ALA A 437 18.72 1.08 -0.93
CA ALA A 437 18.36 2.47 -0.63
C ALA A 437 19.57 3.41 -0.45
N LEU A 438 20.76 2.88 -0.15
CA LEU A 438 22.01 3.67 -0.01
C LEU A 438 22.95 3.51 -1.21
N LEU A 439 22.83 2.44 -2.00
CA LEU A 439 23.74 2.14 -3.12
C LEU A 439 23.16 2.49 -4.50
N ASP A 440 21.83 2.52 -4.68
CA ASP A 440 21.23 3.02 -5.93
C ASP A 440 21.34 4.55 -6.07
N ASP A 441 21.59 5.28 -4.97
CA ASP A 441 21.85 6.73 -4.98
C ASP A 441 23.22 7.09 -5.61
N ILE A 442 24.07 6.11 -5.98
CA ILE A 442 25.29 6.34 -6.77
C ILE A 442 25.15 5.80 -8.20
N LYS A 443 23.95 5.87 -8.79
CA LYS A 443 23.80 5.75 -10.27
C LYS A 443 23.86 7.09 -10.99
N ASP A 444 23.67 8.16 -10.25
CA ASP A 444 23.66 9.55 -10.70
C ASP A 444 25.08 10.16 -10.69
N ILE A 445 26.07 9.41 -11.19
CA ILE A 445 27.42 9.94 -11.44
C ILE A 445 27.38 10.73 -12.74
N SER A 446 27.02 12.00 -12.64
CA SER A 446 27.05 12.94 -13.76
C SER A 446 28.22 13.91 -13.62
N ALA A 447 28.81 14.29 -14.75
CA ALA A 447 29.75 15.41 -14.82
C ALA A 447 29.06 16.78 -14.72
N GLU A 448 27.72 16.79 -14.78
CA GLU A 448 26.86 17.98 -14.71
C GLU A 448 25.84 17.87 -13.56
N PRO A 449 25.37 18.99 -12.98
CA PRO A 449 24.37 18.97 -11.92
C PRO A 449 23.03 18.36 -12.40
N LEU A 450 22.62 17.27 -11.76
CA LEU A 450 21.33 16.61 -12.06
C LEU A 450 20.12 17.28 -11.40
N VAL A 451 20.37 18.19 -10.46
CA VAL A 451 19.33 18.94 -9.76
C VAL A 451 19.29 20.36 -10.31
N SER A 452 18.20 20.72 -10.98
CA SER A 452 18.01 22.05 -11.56
C SER A 452 17.64 23.10 -10.50
N ARG A 453 17.72 24.39 -10.86
CA ARG A 453 17.20 25.49 -10.02
C ARG A 453 15.71 25.30 -9.71
N ALA A 454 14.92 24.85 -10.69
CA ALA A 454 13.48 24.63 -10.54
C ALA A 454 13.19 23.51 -9.52
N ASP A 455 14.01 22.46 -9.48
CA ASP A 455 13.88 21.38 -8.49
C ASP A 455 14.18 21.86 -7.07
N LYS A 456 15.19 22.72 -6.92
CA LYS A 456 15.53 23.35 -5.63
C LYS A 456 14.42 24.30 -5.16
N GLU A 457 13.90 25.15 -6.04
CA GLU A 457 12.75 26.03 -5.77
C GLU A 457 11.52 25.21 -5.31
N ARG A 458 11.21 24.11 -6.01
CA ARG A 458 10.12 23.20 -5.64
C ARG A 458 10.37 22.54 -4.28
N ARG A 459 11.60 22.09 -4.00
CA ARG A 459 11.99 21.45 -2.73
C ARG A 459 11.83 22.38 -1.53
N TYR A 460 12.18 23.66 -1.69
CA TYR A 460 12.02 24.69 -0.67
C TYR A 460 10.63 25.33 -0.65
N GLY A 461 9.76 24.97 -1.61
CA GLY A 461 8.42 25.52 -1.74
C GLY A 461 8.39 27.02 -2.04
N GLN A 462 9.46 27.59 -2.60
CA GLN A 462 9.65 29.03 -2.82
C GLN A 462 10.23 29.30 -4.21
N ARG A 463 10.07 30.49 -4.77
CA ARG A 463 10.85 30.90 -5.95
C ARG A 463 12.12 31.62 -5.50
N ALA A 464 13.24 31.39 -6.18
CA ALA A 464 14.47 32.08 -5.85
C ALA A 464 14.42 33.52 -6.36
N ALA A 465 14.88 34.45 -5.53
CA ALA A 465 14.92 35.85 -5.86
C ALA A 465 16.03 36.56 -5.10
N ILE A 466 16.51 37.65 -5.68
CA ILE A 466 17.42 38.58 -5.03
C ILE A 466 16.61 39.82 -4.67
N VAL A 467 16.73 40.27 -3.43
CA VAL A 467 16.12 41.51 -2.96
C VAL A 467 17.23 42.43 -2.48
N ALA A 468 17.41 43.54 -3.20
CA ALA A 468 18.41 44.55 -2.90
C ALA A 468 17.78 45.69 -2.09
N ILE A 469 18.33 45.94 -0.91
CA ILE A 469 17.89 47.01 -0.02
C ILE A 469 18.91 48.14 -0.07
N SER A 470 18.46 49.33 -0.46
CA SER A 470 19.29 50.53 -0.62
C SER A 470 18.67 51.74 0.10
N GLY A 471 19.45 52.80 0.26
CA GLY A 471 19.03 54.01 0.96
C GLY A 471 19.02 53.88 2.49
N GLY A 472 18.56 54.92 3.20
CA GLY A 472 18.53 54.96 4.67
C GLY A 472 19.91 54.88 5.34
N THR A 473 19.92 54.75 6.68
CA THR A 473 21.14 54.47 7.45
C THR A 473 21.49 52.98 7.37
N GLU A 474 22.77 52.64 7.56
CA GLU A 474 23.25 51.25 7.62
C GLU A 474 22.49 50.44 8.68
N GLU A 475 22.26 51.03 9.86
CA GLU A 475 21.49 50.42 10.95
C GLU A 475 20.03 50.12 10.55
N ALA A 476 19.40 50.97 9.75
CA ALA A 476 18.04 50.75 9.27
C ALA A 476 17.96 49.60 8.25
N ARG A 477 18.96 49.48 7.37
CA ARG A 477 19.06 48.37 6.40
C ARG A 477 19.32 47.04 7.11
N ASP A 478 20.29 47.00 8.02
CA ASP A 478 20.57 45.82 8.84
C ASP A 478 19.32 45.35 9.60
N THR A 479 18.61 46.30 10.24
CA THR A 479 17.37 45.99 10.97
C THR A 479 16.31 45.35 10.07
N LEU A 480 16.14 45.86 8.85
CA LEU A 480 15.18 45.32 7.89
C LEU A 480 15.59 43.95 7.35
N LEU A 481 16.87 43.78 6.98
CA LEU A 481 17.45 42.53 6.46
C LEU A 481 17.27 41.38 7.45
N TYR A 482 17.78 41.54 8.68
CA TYR A 482 17.74 40.46 9.68
C TYR A 482 16.33 40.19 10.20
N SER A 483 15.47 41.21 10.28
CA SER A 483 14.06 41.01 10.66
C SER A 483 13.27 40.27 9.59
N ALA A 484 13.52 40.56 8.32
CA ALA A 484 12.90 39.86 7.20
C ALA A 484 13.42 38.41 7.11
N GLU A 485 14.73 38.20 7.26
CA GLU A 485 15.36 36.88 7.35
C GLU A 485 14.68 36.02 8.43
N LYS A 486 14.57 36.53 9.66
CA LYS A 486 13.94 35.79 10.76
C LYS A 486 12.49 35.39 10.44
N ARG A 487 11.72 36.30 9.84
CA ARG A 487 10.31 36.06 9.47
C ARG A 487 10.17 35.03 8.35
N LEU A 488 11.07 35.06 7.36
CA LEU A 488 11.11 34.10 6.26
C LEU A 488 11.53 32.72 6.77
N PHE A 489 12.55 32.67 7.64
CA PHE A 489 12.98 31.45 8.30
C PHE A 489 11.86 30.81 9.13
N ASP A 490 11.13 31.61 9.93
CA ASP A 490 9.99 31.13 10.71
C ASP A 490 8.81 30.63 9.85
N ALA A 491 8.74 31.09 8.59
CA ALA A 491 7.79 30.62 7.59
C ALA A 491 8.29 29.39 6.80
N GLY A 492 9.44 28.82 7.18
CA GLY A 492 10.03 27.63 6.55
C GLY A 492 10.75 27.91 5.22
N ARG A 493 11.13 29.16 4.94
CA ARG A 493 11.82 29.56 3.70
C ARG A 493 13.34 29.45 3.84
N ALA A 494 14.00 29.03 2.75
CA ALA A 494 15.46 29.03 2.64
C ALA A 494 15.94 30.43 2.22
N VAL A 495 16.42 31.21 3.19
CA VAL A 495 16.84 32.61 3.02
C VAL A 495 18.31 32.79 3.39
N ALA A 496 18.99 33.70 2.70
CA ALA A 496 20.34 34.15 3.05
C ALA A 496 20.40 35.68 3.02
N VAL A 497 21.07 36.28 4.00
CA VAL A 497 21.40 37.70 4.00
C VAL A 497 22.85 37.87 3.58
N LEU A 498 23.14 38.80 2.68
CA LEU A 498 24.50 39.19 2.29
C LEU A 498 24.71 40.69 2.57
N SER A 499 25.70 40.98 3.40
CA SER A 499 26.14 42.34 3.71
C SER A 499 27.67 42.36 3.80
N GLU A 500 28.27 43.54 3.69
CA GLU A 500 29.72 43.67 3.87
C GLU A 500 30.20 43.17 5.24
N ARG A 501 29.31 43.15 6.25
CA ARG A 501 29.62 42.68 7.61
C ARG A 501 29.68 41.17 7.73
N ASN A 502 28.88 40.43 6.96
CA ASN A 502 28.78 38.98 7.08
C ASN A 502 29.55 38.22 5.99
N LEU A 503 29.96 38.92 4.93
CA LEU A 503 30.82 38.37 3.89
C LEU A 503 32.30 38.49 4.25
N PRO A 504 33.11 37.45 3.96
CA PRO A 504 34.57 37.57 4.03
C PRO A 504 35.08 38.73 3.17
N VAL A 505 36.15 39.41 3.60
CA VAL A 505 36.76 40.56 2.90
C VAL A 505 37.05 40.27 1.43
N ALA A 506 37.40 39.03 1.09
CA ALA A 506 37.67 38.60 -0.29
C ALA A 506 36.43 38.61 -1.21
N LEU A 507 35.21 38.59 -0.66
CA LEU A 507 33.94 38.50 -1.38
C LEU A 507 33.11 39.78 -1.29
N GLN A 508 33.52 40.76 -0.48
CA GLN A 508 32.82 42.04 -0.33
C GLN A 508 32.70 42.83 -1.64
N GLY A 509 33.62 42.66 -2.60
CA GLY A 509 33.53 43.25 -3.94
C GLY A 509 32.59 42.52 -4.92
N SER A 510 32.11 41.33 -4.55
CA SER A 510 31.36 40.39 -5.42
C SER A 510 30.00 40.01 -4.80
N ILE A 511 29.38 40.91 -4.03
CA ILE A 511 28.09 40.65 -3.36
C ILE A 511 27.02 40.24 -4.37
N ALA A 512 26.92 40.94 -5.50
CA ALA A 512 25.93 40.65 -6.54
C ALA A 512 26.16 39.27 -7.18
N GLU A 513 27.40 38.90 -7.47
CA GLU A 513 27.78 37.59 -8.04
C GLU A 513 27.50 36.46 -7.05
N THR A 514 27.80 36.69 -5.76
CA THR A 514 27.51 35.74 -4.67
C THR A 514 26.01 35.58 -4.48
N ALA A 515 25.25 36.68 -4.56
CA ALA A 515 23.79 36.65 -4.48
C ALA A 515 23.16 35.87 -5.64
N GLN A 516 23.68 36.06 -6.86
CA GLN A 516 23.23 35.31 -8.03
C GLN A 516 23.51 33.81 -7.88
N LEU A 517 24.70 33.43 -7.41
CA LEU A 517 25.04 32.03 -7.15
C LEU A 517 24.10 31.37 -6.13
N LEU A 518 23.75 32.07 -5.05
CA LEU A 518 22.83 31.57 -4.04
C LEU A 518 21.38 31.48 -4.58
N ALA A 519 20.95 32.46 -5.36
CA ALA A 519 19.64 32.45 -6.02
C ALA A 519 19.53 31.31 -7.05
N ASP A 520 20.59 31.02 -7.81
CA ASP A 520 20.62 29.88 -8.74
C ASP A 520 20.56 28.52 -8.03
N ASN A 521 20.80 28.50 -6.72
CA ASN A 521 20.61 27.34 -5.85
C ASN A 521 19.26 27.32 -5.12
N GLY A 522 18.29 28.17 -5.52
CA GLY A 522 16.92 28.11 -5.03
C GLY A 522 16.63 29.02 -3.83
N LEU A 523 17.59 29.83 -3.37
CA LEU A 523 17.44 30.67 -2.17
C LEU A 523 16.78 32.02 -2.47
N VAL A 524 16.09 32.57 -1.46
CA VAL A 524 15.77 34.01 -1.41
C VAL A 524 16.95 34.73 -0.78
N VAL A 525 17.57 35.64 -1.51
CA VAL A 525 18.78 36.34 -1.07
C VAL A 525 18.46 37.80 -0.81
N LEU A 526 18.66 38.25 0.42
CA LEU A 526 18.52 39.65 0.80
C LEU A 526 19.90 40.30 0.83
N ILE A 527 20.11 41.40 0.10
CA ILE A 527 21.42 42.06 0.04
C ILE A 527 21.35 43.50 0.53
N ASP A 528 22.42 43.92 1.21
CA ASP A 528 22.69 45.35 1.44
C ASP A 528 23.34 45.95 0.17
N GLY A 529 22.65 46.86 -0.50
CA GLY A 529 23.16 47.60 -1.65
C GLY A 529 22.22 47.62 -2.85
N VAL A 530 22.79 47.81 -4.03
CA VAL A 530 22.08 47.84 -5.32
C VAL A 530 22.43 46.58 -6.10
N ALA A 531 21.43 45.81 -6.52
CA ALA A 531 21.62 44.71 -7.45
C ALA A 531 21.37 45.18 -8.88
N GLU A 532 22.35 45.03 -9.77
CA GLU A 532 22.18 45.18 -11.23
C GLU A 532 21.78 43.84 -11.90
N ALA A 533 21.42 42.82 -11.11
CA ALA A 533 21.04 41.50 -11.62
C ALA A 533 19.63 41.49 -12.23
N ALA A 534 19.46 40.79 -13.35
CA ALA A 534 18.19 40.69 -14.05
C ALA A 534 17.12 39.98 -13.18
N GLY A 535 16.02 40.67 -12.88
CA GLY A 535 14.92 40.14 -12.06
C GLY A 535 15.10 40.30 -10.54
N ALA A 536 16.13 41.02 -10.08
CA ALA A 536 16.24 41.40 -8.69
C ALA A 536 15.16 42.43 -8.31
N LEU A 537 14.57 42.26 -7.13
CA LEU A 537 13.63 43.23 -6.55
C LEU A 537 14.42 44.31 -5.81
N SER A 538 14.06 45.56 -6.05
CA SER A 538 14.71 46.72 -5.47
C SER A 538 13.84 47.39 -4.40
N VAL A 539 14.41 47.60 -3.22
CA VAL A 539 13.77 48.25 -2.08
C VAL A 539 14.59 49.48 -1.72
N ASP A 540 13.99 50.66 -1.78
CA ASP A 540 14.66 51.92 -1.42
C ASP A 540 14.01 52.53 -0.16
N LEU A 541 14.82 52.69 0.88
CA LEU A 541 14.43 53.29 2.15
C LEU A 541 14.38 54.83 2.12
N ASN A 542 14.85 55.46 1.05
CA ASN A 542 14.70 56.91 0.84
C ASN A 542 13.46 57.26 0.00
N GLY A 543 12.77 56.25 -0.54
CA GLY A 543 11.54 56.40 -1.32
C GLY A 543 11.72 57.06 -2.69
N GLN A 544 12.94 57.06 -3.24
CA GLN A 544 13.29 57.76 -4.48
C GLN A 544 13.07 56.89 -5.73
N SER A 545 13.40 55.59 -5.68
CA SER A 545 13.27 54.67 -6.81
C SER A 545 13.09 53.21 -6.36
N GLY A 546 12.78 52.28 -7.28
CA GLY A 546 12.66 50.84 -6.99
C GLY A 546 11.23 50.29 -6.87
N ASP A 547 11.14 48.96 -6.73
CA ASP A 547 9.90 48.15 -6.71
C ASP A 547 9.09 48.34 -5.42
N LEU A 548 9.78 48.60 -4.31
CA LEU A 548 9.18 49.02 -3.05
C LEU A 548 9.86 50.29 -2.52
N ARG A 549 9.06 51.34 -2.38
CA ARG A 549 9.51 52.66 -1.91
C ARG A 549 9.06 52.85 -0.47
N ILE A 550 10.00 52.80 0.45
CA ILE A 550 9.77 52.99 1.88
C ILE A 550 10.31 54.37 2.24
N ASN A 551 9.50 55.22 2.89
CA ASN A 551 9.99 56.52 3.36
C ASN A 551 10.54 56.37 4.78
N GLY A 552 11.85 56.11 4.88
CA GLY A 552 12.55 55.77 6.12
C GLY A 552 12.48 56.83 7.22
N ALA A 553 12.13 58.08 6.87
CA ALA A 553 11.94 59.16 7.85
C ALA A 553 10.54 59.16 8.51
N VAL A 554 9.58 58.37 8.02
CA VAL A 554 8.15 58.45 8.45
C VAL A 554 7.56 57.10 8.89
N GLN A 555 8.07 55.96 8.41
CA GLN A 555 7.49 54.64 8.73
C GLN A 555 8.27 53.89 9.82
N ASN A 556 7.54 53.33 10.81
CA ASN A 556 8.10 52.49 11.87
C ASN A 556 8.73 51.20 11.28
N PRO A 557 9.90 50.71 11.77
CA PRO A 557 10.54 49.47 11.30
C PRO A 557 9.60 48.27 11.13
N THR A 558 8.59 48.13 11.99
CA THR A 558 7.59 47.04 11.89
C THR A 558 6.76 47.12 10.61
N GLU A 559 6.40 48.33 10.17
CA GLU A 559 5.63 48.55 8.95
C GLU A 559 6.50 48.32 7.71
N GLN A 560 7.79 48.67 7.78
CA GLN A 560 8.76 48.42 6.73
C GLN A 560 8.94 46.91 6.47
N VAL A 561 9.07 46.11 7.54
CA VAL A 561 9.13 44.63 7.43
C VAL A 561 7.84 44.06 6.84
N LYS A 562 6.67 44.56 7.26
CA LYS A 562 5.37 44.11 6.71
C LYS A 562 5.23 44.44 5.22
N ALA A 563 5.67 45.63 4.80
CA ALA A 563 5.64 46.04 3.40
C ALA A 563 6.57 45.17 2.55
N LEU A 564 7.77 44.85 3.07
CA LEU A 564 8.71 43.94 2.41
C LEU A 564 8.13 42.52 2.27
N LEU A 565 7.56 41.96 3.34
CA LEU A 565 6.92 40.63 3.27
C LEU A 565 5.71 40.61 2.33
N ALA A 566 4.96 41.70 2.21
CA ALA A 566 3.85 41.82 1.26
C ALA A 566 4.35 41.83 -0.19
N LEU A 567 5.45 42.53 -0.47
CA LEU A 567 6.12 42.51 -1.78
C LEU A 567 6.58 41.08 -2.13
N LEU A 568 7.20 40.40 -1.19
CA LEU A 568 7.67 39.02 -1.37
C LEU A 568 6.51 38.05 -1.64
N LYS A 569 5.39 38.17 -0.90
CA LYS A 569 4.18 37.38 -1.16
C LYS A 569 3.57 37.64 -2.54
N ALA A 570 3.54 38.90 -2.98
CA ALA A 570 3.01 39.27 -4.28
C ALA A 570 3.79 38.63 -5.45
N HIS A 571 5.07 38.32 -5.23
CA HIS A 571 5.94 37.65 -6.20
C HIS A 571 6.06 36.12 -5.97
N ALA A 572 5.23 35.55 -5.09
CA ALA A 572 5.27 34.15 -4.68
C ALA A 572 6.62 33.70 -4.10
N LEU A 573 7.30 34.62 -3.38
CA LEU A 573 8.60 34.41 -2.74
C LEU A 573 8.51 34.13 -1.24
N ALA A 574 7.33 34.33 -0.63
CA ALA A 574 7.10 34.20 0.81
C ALA A 574 5.81 33.45 1.12
#